data_AF-B4J426-F1
#
_entry.id   AF-B4J426-F1
#
_cell.length_a   1.000
_cell.length_b   1.000
_cell.length_c   1.000
_cell.angle_alpha   90.00
_cell.angle_beta   90.00
_cell.angle_gamma   90.00
#
_symmetry.space_group_name_H-M   'P 1'
#
loop_
_entity.id
_entity.type
_entity.pdbx_description
1 polymer ?
#
loop_
_entity_poly.entity_id
_entity_poly.type
_entity_poly.pdbx_seq_one_letter_code
_entity_poly.pdbx_strand_id
1 'polypeptide(L)'
;MYKYSYALLTLLVGLLIVTHVLARDAEDDAVEAQNANSLTAEQCGKKRSGCCSELYIGDLDWLSKCLSMHANKMPAEIEADMGKTFKFLSCFVECVYKQRKYIGKSDTINMKMVKLDAETLYADRPKEQEYHIKILDFCRKDAITKYNLIKFAPGFKAIVKNACRPFLMMVFLCQAEYHMKQECPYFRWESNDKSGGKEMCKDARAKCYEIDGITLNQ
;
A
#
# COMPACT_ATOMS: atom_id res chain seq x y z
N MET A 1 -21.82 -24.55 -17.17
CA MET A 1 -21.68 -23.12 -16.78
C MET A 1 -21.07 -22.96 -15.38
N TYR A 2 -19.94 -23.63 -15.06
CA TYR A 2 -19.30 -23.55 -13.72
C TYR A 2 -17.84 -23.04 -13.73
N LYS A 3 -17.26 -22.76 -14.90
CA LYS A 3 -15.83 -22.37 -15.01
C LYS A 3 -15.52 -20.93 -14.56
N TYR A 4 -16.49 -20.03 -14.58
CA TYR A 4 -16.31 -18.63 -14.16
C TYR A 4 -16.37 -18.43 -12.63
N SER A 5 -17.02 -19.35 -11.90
CA SER A 5 -17.18 -19.25 -10.44
C SER A 5 -15.87 -19.55 -9.69
N TYR A 6 -15.06 -20.46 -10.22
CA TYR A 6 -13.75 -20.81 -9.63
C TYR A 6 -12.71 -19.71 -9.84
N ALA A 7 -12.72 -19.04 -11.00
CA ALA A 7 -11.80 -17.95 -11.30
C ALA A 7 -12.05 -16.72 -10.41
N LEU A 8 -13.31 -16.40 -10.11
CA LEU A 8 -13.66 -15.29 -9.21
C LEU A 8 -13.31 -15.62 -7.75
N LEU A 9 -13.50 -16.88 -7.34
CA LEU A 9 -13.15 -17.36 -6.00
C LEU A 9 -11.63 -17.37 -5.79
N THR A 10 -10.84 -17.82 -6.78
CA THR A 10 -9.37 -17.73 -6.72
C THR A 10 -8.86 -16.30 -6.84
N LEU A 11 -9.58 -15.40 -7.52
CA LEU A 11 -9.26 -13.96 -7.54
C LEU A 11 -9.45 -13.31 -6.16
N LEU A 12 -10.56 -13.63 -5.48
CA LEU A 12 -10.87 -13.15 -4.13
C LEU A 12 -9.91 -13.73 -3.09
N VAL A 13 -9.56 -15.01 -3.20
CA VAL A 13 -8.55 -15.66 -2.36
C VAL A 13 -7.15 -15.09 -2.64
N GLY A 14 -6.82 -14.79 -3.89
CA GLY A 14 -5.57 -14.13 -4.26
C GLY A 14 -5.45 -12.71 -3.70
N LEU A 15 -6.54 -11.93 -3.74
CA LEU A 15 -6.64 -10.62 -3.08
C LEU A 15 -6.44 -10.74 -1.57
N LEU A 16 -7.06 -11.73 -0.92
CA LEU A 16 -6.87 -12.02 0.50
C LEU A 16 -5.45 -12.49 0.84
N ILE A 17 -4.73 -13.18 -0.06
CA ILE A 17 -3.36 -13.63 0.24
C ILE A 17 -2.34 -12.50 0.06
N VAL A 18 -2.56 -11.57 -0.89
CA VAL A 18 -1.71 -10.37 -1.01
C VAL A 18 -1.79 -9.51 0.26
N THR A 19 -2.94 -9.48 0.93
CA THR A 19 -3.07 -8.80 2.24
C THR A 19 -2.38 -9.58 3.37
N HIS A 20 -2.45 -10.92 3.39
CA HIS A 20 -1.83 -11.73 4.45
C HIS A 20 -0.30 -11.86 4.34
N VAL A 21 0.28 -11.85 3.13
CA VAL A 21 1.75 -11.89 2.95
C VAL A 21 2.43 -10.60 3.44
N LEU A 22 1.69 -9.48 3.46
CA LEU A 22 2.15 -8.22 4.06
C LEU A 22 1.77 -8.10 5.55
N ALA A 23 0.94 -8.98 6.09
CA ALA A 23 0.40 -8.87 7.46
C ALA A 23 1.03 -9.86 8.46
N ARG A 24 2.21 -10.42 8.16
CA ARG A 24 2.86 -11.35 9.11
C ARG A 24 3.46 -10.57 10.28
N ASP A 25 2.84 -10.81 11.43
CA ASP A 25 3.19 -10.44 12.80
C ASP A 25 2.97 -8.96 13.20
N ALA A 26 1.71 -8.58 13.33
CA ALA A 26 1.31 -7.71 14.43
C ALA A 26 0.75 -8.62 15.53
N GLU A 27 1.57 -8.95 16.53
CA GLU A 27 1.11 -9.61 17.75
C GLU A 27 -0.07 -8.82 18.34
N ASP A 28 -1.18 -9.52 18.56
CA ASP A 28 -2.36 -9.05 19.30
C ASP A 28 -1.97 -8.87 20.77
N ASP A 29 -1.25 -7.79 21.06
CA ASP A 29 -1.20 -7.26 22.42
C ASP A 29 -2.56 -6.67 22.74
N ALA A 30 -3.30 -7.40 23.58
CA ALA A 30 -4.48 -6.90 24.23
C ALA A 30 -4.20 -5.56 24.94
N VAL A 31 -5.25 -4.72 25.02
CA VAL A 31 -5.63 -3.88 26.18
C VAL A 31 -6.07 -2.45 25.81
N GLU A 32 -7.12 -2.03 26.54
CA GLU A 32 -7.71 -0.71 26.78
C GLU A 32 -8.21 0.09 25.58
N ALA A 33 -9.53 0.05 25.41
CA ALA A 33 -10.30 1.07 24.74
C ALA A 33 -10.12 2.42 25.44
N GLN A 34 -9.05 3.15 25.14
CA GLN A 34 -8.98 4.57 25.48
C GLN A 34 -10.12 5.27 24.75
N ASN A 35 -11.04 5.84 25.54
CA ASN A 35 -12.23 6.53 25.07
C ASN A 35 -11.83 7.58 24.02
N ALA A 36 -12.42 7.55 22.81
CA ALA A 36 -12.03 8.45 21.72
C ALA A 36 -12.11 9.93 22.13
N ASN A 37 -12.98 10.26 23.09
CA ASN A 37 -13.16 11.60 23.63
C ASN A 37 -11.97 12.18 24.41
N SER A 38 -10.97 11.38 24.78
CA SER A 38 -9.79 11.86 25.53
C SER A 38 -8.53 12.01 24.68
N LEU A 39 -8.62 11.92 23.35
CA LEU A 39 -7.46 12.01 22.46
C LEU A 39 -6.87 13.42 22.42
N THR A 40 -5.55 13.51 22.47
CA THR A 40 -4.77 14.75 22.27
C THR A 40 -4.08 14.78 20.91
N ALA A 41 -3.65 15.96 20.46
CA ALA A 41 -2.91 16.11 19.21
C ALA A 41 -1.63 15.25 19.14
N GLU A 42 -0.94 15.05 20.27
CA GLU A 42 0.24 14.20 20.35
C GLU A 42 -0.10 12.71 20.15
N GLN A 43 -1.25 12.27 20.67
CA GLN A 43 -1.71 10.88 20.55
C GLN A 43 -2.14 10.55 19.12
N CYS A 44 -2.66 11.52 18.37
CA CYS A 44 -3.07 11.35 16.97
C CYS A 44 -1.90 11.03 16.01
N GLY A 45 -0.66 11.35 16.39
CA GLY A 45 0.53 11.01 15.59
C GLY A 45 1.01 9.56 15.78
N LYS A 46 0.59 8.87 16.85
CA LYS A 46 1.17 7.60 17.29
C LYS A 46 0.38 6.40 16.80
N LYS A 47 0.99 5.21 16.86
CA LYS A 47 0.30 3.94 16.59
C LYS A 47 -0.83 3.73 17.62
N ARG A 48 -1.98 3.24 17.18
CA ARG A 48 -3.08 2.78 18.04
C ARG A 48 -3.29 1.28 17.82
N SER A 49 -3.37 0.51 18.90
CA SER A 49 -3.52 -0.96 18.80
C SER A 49 -4.79 -1.32 18.04
N GLY A 50 -4.69 -2.30 17.14
CA GLY A 50 -5.78 -2.72 16.26
C GLY A 50 -6.22 -1.71 15.19
N CYS A 51 -5.63 -0.51 15.13
CA CYS A 51 -6.00 0.56 14.20
C CYS A 51 -4.83 0.92 13.29
N CYS A 52 -4.64 0.14 12.23
CA CYS A 52 -3.70 0.52 11.18
C CYS A 52 -4.09 -0.12 9.84
N SER A 53 -4.33 0.72 8.85
CA SER A 53 -4.73 0.32 7.51
C SER A 53 -3.56 -0.31 6.76
N GLU A 54 -3.93 -1.11 5.76
CA GLU A 54 -3.02 -1.51 4.70
C GLU A 54 -2.71 -0.33 3.77
N LEU A 55 -1.66 -0.48 2.96
CA LEU A 55 -1.24 0.55 2.02
C LEU A 55 -2.32 0.74 0.96
N TYR A 56 -2.88 1.94 0.88
CA TYR A 56 -3.71 2.34 -0.25
C TYR A 56 -2.86 2.47 -1.52
N ILE A 57 -3.14 1.61 -2.51
CA ILE A 57 -2.38 1.54 -3.77
C ILE A 57 -3.16 2.05 -4.99
N GLY A 58 -4.48 2.23 -4.86
CA GLY A 58 -5.36 2.79 -5.89
C GLY A 58 -6.81 2.35 -5.72
N ASP A 59 -7.66 2.81 -6.65
CA ASP A 59 -9.07 2.44 -6.71
C ASP A 59 -9.28 0.98 -7.17
N LEU A 60 -10.31 0.32 -6.63
CA LEU A 60 -10.61 -1.09 -6.89
C LEU A 60 -10.82 -1.41 -8.37
N ASP A 61 -11.42 -0.51 -9.15
CA ASP A 61 -11.68 -0.74 -10.57
C ASP A 61 -10.36 -0.89 -11.35
N TRP A 62 -9.40 -0.04 -11.05
CA TRP A 62 -8.11 -0.03 -11.76
C TRP A 62 -7.23 -1.17 -11.28
N LEU A 63 -7.28 -1.48 -9.98
CA LEU A 63 -6.58 -2.63 -9.40
C LEU A 63 -7.10 -3.93 -10.02
N SER A 64 -8.42 -4.11 -10.10
CA SER A 64 -9.05 -5.27 -10.72
C SER A 64 -8.69 -5.39 -12.21
N LYS A 65 -8.66 -4.27 -12.94
CA LYS A 65 -8.22 -4.25 -14.34
C LYS A 65 -6.76 -4.66 -14.48
N CYS A 66 -5.85 -4.09 -13.69
CA CYS A 66 -4.43 -4.41 -13.73
C CYS A 66 -4.15 -5.87 -13.33
N LEU A 67 -4.88 -6.38 -12.33
CA LEU A 67 -4.84 -7.78 -11.92
C LEU A 67 -5.28 -8.69 -13.08
N SER A 68 -6.43 -8.40 -13.68
CA SER A 68 -6.98 -9.20 -14.79
C SER A 68 -6.05 -9.25 -16.00
N MET A 69 -5.41 -8.12 -16.35
CA MET A 69 -4.44 -8.04 -17.45
C MET A 69 -3.16 -8.87 -17.22
N HIS A 70 -2.86 -9.22 -15.97
CA HIS A 70 -1.63 -9.90 -15.60
C HIS A 70 -1.86 -11.22 -14.85
N ALA A 71 -3.11 -11.67 -14.70
CA ALA A 71 -3.48 -12.89 -14.00
C ALA A 71 -2.78 -14.14 -14.57
N ASN A 72 -2.54 -14.17 -15.88
CA ASN A 72 -1.80 -15.26 -16.54
C ASN A 72 -0.31 -15.34 -16.14
N LYS A 73 0.23 -14.32 -15.48
CA LYS A 73 1.60 -14.29 -14.93
C LYS A 73 1.63 -14.66 -13.45
N MET A 74 0.47 -14.70 -12.77
CA MET A 74 0.38 -15.02 -11.35
C MET A 74 0.80 -16.48 -11.14
N PRO A 75 1.74 -16.75 -10.22
CA PRO A 75 2.13 -18.12 -9.91
C PRO A 75 1.00 -18.85 -9.21
N ALA A 76 0.91 -20.17 -9.40
CA ALA A 76 -0.06 -21.03 -8.72
C ALA A 76 0.15 -21.06 -7.19
N GLU A 77 1.41 -20.93 -6.77
CA GLU A 77 1.82 -20.80 -5.37
C GLU A 77 2.82 -19.64 -5.25
N ILE A 78 2.53 -18.68 -4.37
CA ILE A 78 3.27 -17.41 -4.25
C ILE A 78 4.69 -17.64 -3.68
N GLU A 79 4.87 -18.66 -2.84
CA GLU A 79 6.13 -18.92 -2.13
C GLU A 79 7.11 -19.82 -2.91
N ALA A 80 6.61 -20.68 -3.81
CA ALA A 80 7.44 -21.68 -4.49
C ALA A 80 8.30 -21.11 -5.64
N ASP A 81 7.96 -19.93 -6.18
CA ASP A 81 8.67 -19.33 -7.33
C ASP A 81 8.77 -17.79 -7.22
N MET A 82 9.75 -17.32 -6.45
CA MET A 82 10.03 -15.89 -6.26
C MET A 82 10.24 -15.13 -7.58
N GLY A 83 10.80 -15.78 -8.61
CA GLY A 83 11.00 -15.16 -9.92
C GLY A 83 9.68 -14.90 -10.64
N LYS A 84 8.76 -15.86 -10.63
CA LYS A 84 7.40 -15.66 -11.18
C LYS A 84 6.58 -14.69 -10.34
N THR A 85 6.66 -14.76 -9.02
CA THR A 85 6.00 -13.80 -8.11
C THR A 85 6.47 -12.38 -8.40
N PHE A 86 7.78 -12.16 -8.47
CA PHE A 86 8.35 -10.85 -8.79
C PHE A 86 7.96 -10.38 -10.20
N LYS A 87 7.95 -11.29 -11.19
CA LYS A 87 7.47 -10.98 -12.54
C LYS A 87 6.01 -10.50 -12.55
N PHE A 88 5.11 -11.22 -11.89
CA PHE A 88 3.71 -10.82 -11.79
C PHE A 88 3.55 -9.46 -11.12
N LEU A 89 4.11 -9.32 -9.91
CA LEU A 89 3.97 -8.11 -9.10
C LEU A 89 4.58 -6.89 -9.78
N SER A 90 5.76 -7.03 -10.39
CA SER A 90 6.39 -5.93 -11.12
C SER A 90 5.53 -5.42 -12.28
N CYS A 91 4.83 -6.31 -13.01
CA CYS A 91 3.92 -5.91 -14.07
C CYS A 91 2.62 -5.31 -13.54
N PHE A 92 2.10 -5.86 -12.44
CA PHE A 92 0.95 -5.28 -11.74
C PHE A 92 1.24 -3.85 -11.27
N VAL A 93 2.37 -3.64 -10.58
CA VAL A 93 2.81 -2.32 -10.10
C VAL A 93 3.05 -1.36 -11.27
N GLU A 94 3.69 -1.81 -12.36
CA GLU A 94 3.82 -0.98 -13.57
C GLU A 94 2.45 -0.53 -14.07
N CYS A 95 1.47 -1.45 -14.14
CA CYS A 95 0.11 -1.10 -14.58
C CYS A 95 -0.53 -0.06 -13.65
N VAL A 96 -0.46 -0.24 -12.33
CA VAL A 96 -1.00 0.71 -11.35
C VAL A 96 -0.36 2.08 -11.52
N TYR A 97 0.98 2.15 -11.64
CA TYR A 97 1.69 3.41 -11.83
C TYR A 97 1.40 4.06 -13.17
N LYS A 98 1.05 3.29 -14.22
CA LYS A 98 0.54 3.84 -15.48
C LYS A 98 -0.82 4.51 -15.29
N GLN A 99 -1.76 3.88 -14.59
CA GLN A 99 -3.08 4.46 -14.33
C GLN A 99 -2.96 5.78 -13.54
N ARG A 100 -2.09 5.79 -12.52
CA ARG A 100 -1.75 6.97 -11.71
C ARG A 100 -0.94 8.04 -12.47
N LYS A 101 -0.42 7.72 -13.67
CA LYS A 101 0.54 8.54 -14.44
C LYS A 101 1.85 8.84 -13.67
N TYR A 102 2.25 7.93 -12.79
CA TYR A 102 3.43 8.07 -11.92
C TYR A 102 4.74 7.67 -12.60
N ILE A 103 4.68 7.08 -13.78
CA ILE A 103 5.89 6.73 -14.53
C ILE A 103 6.40 7.97 -15.27
N GLY A 104 7.61 8.39 -14.93
CA GLY A 104 8.35 9.46 -15.57
C GLY A 104 9.23 8.99 -16.73
N LYS A 105 10.06 9.89 -17.25
CA LYS A 105 11.07 9.57 -18.27
C LYS A 105 12.11 8.60 -17.68
N SER A 106 12.64 7.72 -18.53
CA SER A 106 13.67 6.74 -18.15
C SER A 106 13.28 5.88 -16.95
N ASP A 107 12.00 5.51 -16.87
CA ASP A 107 11.44 4.61 -15.87
C ASP A 107 11.52 5.13 -14.43
N THR A 108 11.64 6.44 -14.24
CA THR A 108 11.65 7.09 -12.92
C THR A 108 10.24 7.35 -12.37
N ILE A 109 10.12 7.80 -11.12
CA ILE A 109 8.85 8.28 -10.54
C ILE A 109 8.62 9.75 -10.90
N ASN A 110 7.49 10.05 -11.52
CA ASN A 110 7.04 11.39 -11.86
C ASN A 110 6.42 12.08 -10.63
N MET A 111 7.27 12.70 -9.81
CA MET A 111 6.83 13.39 -8.59
C MET A 111 5.86 14.55 -8.84
N LYS A 112 5.82 15.11 -10.05
CA LYS A 112 4.79 16.12 -10.39
C LYS A 112 3.40 15.51 -10.37
N MET A 113 3.24 14.32 -10.95
CA MET A 113 1.96 13.61 -10.94
C MET A 113 1.63 13.06 -9.56
N VAL A 114 2.63 12.65 -8.78
CA VAL A 114 2.43 12.25 -7.37
C VAL A 114 1.84 13.39 -6.55
N LYS A 115 2.43 14.58 -6.66
CA LYS A 115 1.95 15.76 -5.94
C LYS A 115 0.54 16.16 -6.36
N LEU A 116 0.30 16.24 -7.68
CA LEU A 116 -1.02 16.58 -8.22
C LEU A 116 -2.11 15.61 -7.76
N ASP A 117 -1.82 14.31 -7.79
CA ASP A 117 -2.74 13.26 -7.35
C ASP A 117 -3.01 13.34 -5.85
N ALA A 118 -1.98 13.56 -5.02
CA ALA A 118 -2.15 13.77 -3.58
C ALA A 118 -2.93 15.05 -3.26
N GLU A 119 -2.65 16.16 -3.94
CA GLU A 119 -3.41 17.43 -3.83
C GLU A 119 -4.88 17.25 -4.21
N THR A 120 -5.18 16.34 -5.15
CA THR A 120 -6.55 16.08 -5.59
C THR A 120 -7.29 15.14 -4.63
N LEU A 121 -6.66 14.04 -4.20
CA LEU A 121 -7.28 13.02 -3.35
C LEU A 121 -7.41 13.45 -1.88
N TYR A 122 -6.53 14.35 -1.43
CA TYR A 122 -6.39 14.75 -0.04
C TYR A 122 -6.49 16.27 0.14
N ALA A 123 -7.28 16.94 -0.72
CA ALA A 123 -7.37 18.40 -0.79
C ALA A 123 -7.62 19.07 0.58
N ASP A 124 -8.48 18.49 1.40
CA ASP A 124 -8.83 19.00 2.74
C ASP A 124 -8.07 18.29 3.88
N ARG A 125 -7.07 17.47 3.54
CA ARG A 125 -6.33 16.60 4.46
C ARG A 125 -4.81 16.77 4.28
N PRO A 126 -4.25 17.94 4.66
CA PRO A 126 -2.86 18.29 4.35
C PRO A 126 -1.82 17.33 4.93
N LYS A 127 -2.08 16.72 6.10
CA LYS A 127 -1.18 15.71 6.69
C LYS A 127 -1.13 14.41 5.90
N GLU A 128 -2.27 13.94 5.37
CA GLU A 128 -2.32 12.78 4.46
C GLU A 128 -1.60 13.10 3.16
N GLN A 129 -1.87 14.27 2.58
CA GLN A 129 -1.21 14.73 1.36
C GLN A 129 0.32 14.73 1.52
N GLU A 130 0.84 15.35 2.58
CA GLU A 130 2.28 15.38 2.86
C GLU A 130 2.85 13.96 3.05
N TYR A 131 2.14 13.10 3.78
CA TYR A 131 2.55 11.71 3.99
C TYR A 131 2.72 10.95 2.68
N HIS A 132 1.73 11.03 1.78
CA HIS A 132 1.77 10.34 0.48
C HIS A 132 2.86 10.89 -0.46
N ILE A 133 3.15 12.19 -0.40
CA ILE A 133 4.26 12.78 -1.15
C ILE A 133 5.61 12.33 -0.57
N LYS A 134 5.74 12.37 0.77
CA LYS A 134 6.98 12.06 1.49
C LYS A 134 7.40 10.60 1.31
N ILE A 135 6.46 9.66 1.40
CA ILE A 135 6.76 8.23 1.23
C ILE A 135 7.30 7.93 -0.17
N LEU A 136 6.69 8.47 -1.22
CA LEU A 136 7.15 8.27 -2.60
C LEU A 136 8.47 8.99 -2.88
N ASP A 137 8.68 10.18 -2.32
CA ASP A 137 9.95 10.90 -2.46
C ASP A 137 11.11 10.19 -1.77
N PHE A 138 10.87 9.66 -0.57
CA PHE A 138 11.84 8.82 0.14
C PHE A 138 12.13 7.55 -0.65
N CYS A 139 11.09 6.78 -0.99
CA CYS A 139 11.26 5.46 -1.58
C CYS A 139 11.85 5.49 -2.99
N ARG A 140 11.58 6.51 -3.80
CA ARG A 140 12.25 6.62 -5.11
C ARG A 140 13.76 6.86 -4.98
N LYS A 141 14.20 7.58 -3.95
CA LYS A 141 15.61 7.89 -3.68
C LYS A 141 16.35 6.70 -3.07
N ASP A 142 15.70 6.00 -2.15
CA ASP A 142 16.23 4.76 -1.58
C ASP A 142 16.33 3.65 -2.65
N ALA A 143 15.23 3.43 -3.40
CA ALA A 143 15.17 2.40 -4.43
C ALA A 143 16.21 2.62 -5.54
N ILE A 144 16.47 3.86 -5.98
CA ILE A 144 17.45 4.09 -7.06
C ILE A 144 18.87 3.76 -6.59
N THR A 145 19.18 4.05 -5.33
CA THR A 145 20.47 3.73 -4.70
C THR A 145 20.65 2.23 -4.64
N LYS A 146 19.70 1.50 -4.06
CA LYS A 146 19.74 0.04 -3.96
C LYS A 146 19.75 -0.63 -5.33
N TYR A 147 18.89 -0.20 -6.25
CA TYR A 147 18.81 -0.74 -7.60
C TYR A 147 20.13 -0.60 -8.35
N ASN A 148 20.79 0.56 -8.26
CA ASN A 148 22.08 0.77 -8.93
C ASN A 148 23.19 -0.14 -8.38
N LEU A 149 23.14 -0.48 -7.09
CA LEU A 149 24.09 -1.41 -6.47
C LEU A 149 23.88 -2.86 -6.94
N ILE A 150 22.63 -3.30 -7.07
CA ILE A 150 22.31 -4.72 -7.30
C ILE A 150 21.96 -5.09 -8.74
N LYS A 151 21.66 -4.11 -9.62
CA LYS A 151 21.16 -4.38 -10.99
C LYS A 151 22.10 -5.24 -11.85
N PHE A 152 23.39 -5.25 -11.54
CA PHE A 152 24.38 -6.03 -12.26
C PHE A 152 24.68 -7.40 -11.62
N ALA A 153 24.25 -7.63 -10.38
CA ALA A 153 24.47 -8.87 -9.65
C ALA A 153 23.77 -10.06 -10.35
N PRO A 154 24.45 -11.21 -10.55
CA PRO A 154 23.87 -12.36 -11.26
C PRO A 154 22.57 -12.88 -10.65
N GLY A 155 22.49 -12.97 -9.32
CA GLY A 155 21.29 -13.42 -8.62
C GLY A 155 20.11 -12.48 -8.84
N PHE A 156 20.33 -11.16 -8.75
CA PHE A 156 19.30 -10.18 -9.02
C PHE A 156 18.85 -10.21 -10.48
N LYS A 157 19.80 -10.31 -11.44
CA LYS A 157 19.47 -10.48 -12.87
C LYS A 157 18.59 -11.69 -13.13
N ALA A 158 18.82 -12.80 -12.44
CA ALA A 158 17.99 -14.00 -12.58
C ALA A 158 16.55 -13.76 -12.11
N ILE A 159 16.38 -13.10 -10.96
CA ILE A 159 15.05 -12.75 -10.41
C ILE A 159 14.30 -11.79 -11.34
N VAL A 160 14.99 -10.77 -11.88
CA VAL A 160 14.34 -9.71 -12.67
C VAL A 160 14.32 -9.95 -14.18
N LYS A 161 14.83 -11.09 -14.66
CA LYS A 161 15.04 -11.40 -16.10
C LYS A 161 13.80 -11.16 -16.97
N ASN A 162 12.60 -11.29 -16.41
CA ASN A 162 11.32 -11.10 -17.11
C ASN A 162 10.39 -10.10 -16.41
N ALA A 163 10.92 -9.35 -15.45
CA ALA A 163 10.15 -8.42 -14.66
C ALA A 163 9.85 -7.14 -15.45
N CYS A 164 8.69 -6.55 -15.17
CA CYS A 164 8.30 -5.28 -15.76
C CYS A 164 8.89 -4.13 -14.93
N ARG A 165 9.80 -3.34 -15.50
CA ARG A 165 10.41 -2.15 -14.87
C ARG A 165 10.82 -2.37 -13.39
N PRO A 166 11.84 -3.21 -13.12
CA PRO A 166 12.16 -3.67 -11.76
C PRO A 166 12.38 -2.56 -10.72
N PHE A 167 12.89 -1.40 -11.15
CA PHE A 167 13.03 -0.23 -10.30
C PHE A 167 11.68 0.20 -9.67
N LEU A 168 10.58 0.24 -10.43
CA LEU A 168 9.26 0.63 -9.91
C LEU A 168 8.76 -0.34 -8.84
N MET A 169 9.03 -1.64 -9.02
CA MET A 169 8.74 -2.66 -8.01
C MET A 169 9.53 -2.40 -6.72
N MET A 170 10.80 -1.98 -6.82
CA MET A 170 11.58 -1.61 -5.63
C MET A 170 11.03 -0.37 -4.91
N VAL A 171 10.53 0.64 -5.64
CA VAL A 171 9.85 1.78 -5.03
C VAL A 171 8.58 1.34 -4.30
N PHE A 172 7.81 0.41 -4.89
CA PHE A 172 6.61 -0.14 -4.28
C PHE A 172 6.91 -0.94 -3.00
N LEU A 173 7.92 -1.82 -3.04
CA LEU A 173 8.33 -2.60 -1.87
C LEU A 173 8.80 -1.68 -0.73
N CYS A 174 9.56 -0.62 -1.05
CA CYS A 174 9.92 0.38 -0.06
C CYS A 174 8.68 1.08 0.54
N GLN A 175 7.66 1.40 -0.27
CA GLN A 175 6.43 1.99 0.26
C GLN A 175 5.71 1.05 1.22
N ALA A 176 5.56 -0.22 0.85
CA ALA A 176 4.94 -1.23 1.72
C ALA A 176 5.72 -1.34 3.04
N GLU A 177 7.06 -1.44 2.96
CA GLU A 177 7.93 -1.49 4.14
C GLU A 177 7.84 -0.23 5.00
N TYR A 178 7.87 0.96 4.38
CA TYR A 178 7.71 2.24 5.07
C TYR A 178 6.34 2.33 5.76
N HIS A 179 5.29 1.89 5.07
CA HIS A 179 3.93 1.85 5.60
C HIS A 179 3.82 0.93 6.82
N MET A 180 4.46 -0.23 6.79
CA MET A 180 4.45 -1.19 7.90
C MET A 180 5.32 -0.78 9.10
N LYS A 181 6.50 -0.18 8.85
CA LYS A 181 7.51 0.06 9.90
C LYS A 181 7.40 1.42 10.58
N GLN A 182 6.81 2.41 9.94
CA GLN A 182 6.68 3.76 10.52
C GLN A 182 5.48 3.85 11.46
N GLU A 183 5.44 4.90 12.28
CA GLU A 183 4.24 5.25 13.06
C GLU A 183 3.01 5.24 12.14
N CYS A 184 1.90 4.72 12.66
CA CYS A 184 0.63 4.66 11.94
C CYS A 184 -0.20 5.88 12.34
N PRO A 185 -0.07 7.03 11.63
CA PRO A 185 -0.80 8.25 11.96
C PRO A 185 -2.31 8.03 11.87
N TYR A 186 -3.08 8.86 12.56
CA TYR A 186 -4.53 8.70 12.70
C TYR A 186 -5.30 8.55 11.39
N PHE A 187 -4.85 9.20 10.33
CA PHE A 187 -5.49 9.11 9.03
C PHE A 187 -5.39 7.71 8.38
N ARG A 188 -4.48 6.87 8.88
CA ARG A 188 -4.35 5.45 8.55
C ARG A 188 -5.03 4.53 9.57
N TRP A 189 -5.70 5.05 10.60
CA TRP A 189 -6.36 4.20 11.58
C TRP A 189 -7.61 3.57 10.98
N GLU A 190 -7.49 2.29 10.61
CA GLU A 190 -8.58 1.44 10.19
C GLU A 190 -8.44 0.08 10.87
N SER A 191 -9.56 -0.54 11.24
CA SER A 191 -9.62 -1.88 11.84
C SER A 191 -10.37 -2.80 10.89
N ASN A 192 -9.97 -4.07 10.88
CA ASN A 192 -10.68 -5.11 10.14
C ASN A 192 -12.03 -5.43 10.80
N ASP A 193 -13.03 -5.82 9.99
CA ASP A 193 -14.37 -6.17 10.48
C ASP A 193 -14.36 -7.31 11.53
N LYS A 194 -13.28 -8.09 11.60
CA LYS A 194 -13.15 -9.27 12.48
C LYS A 194 -12.81 -8.93 13.92
N SER A 195 -12.20 -7.77 14.19
CA SER A 195 -11.72 -7.40 15.54
C SER A 195 -12.74 -6.62 16.37
N GLY A 196 -13.92 -6.30 15.81
CA GLY A 196 -14.94 -5.48 16.50
C GLY A 196 -14.50 -4.02 16.76
N GLY A 197 -13.29 -3.64 16.38
CA GLY A 197 -12.68 -2.33 16.64
C GLY A 197 -12.94 -1.27 15.57
N LYS A 198 -13.73 -1.58 14.53
CA LYS A 198 -13.95 -0.69 13.38
C LYS A 198 -14.53 0.67 13.78
N GLU A 199 -15.58 0.68 14.60
CA GLU A 199 -16.20 1.93 15.04
C GLU A 199 -15.25 2.69 15.98
N MET A 200 -14.52 2.00 16.85
CA MET A 200 -13.50 2.61 17.71
C MET A 200 -12.40 3.32 16.91
N CYS A 201 -11.84 2.67 15.88
CA CYS A 201 -10.79 3.28 15.04
C CYS A 201 -11.36 4.45 14.23
N LYS A 202 -12.58 4.31 13.71
CA LYS A 202 -13.29 5.36 12.97
C LYS A 202 -13.57 6.59 13.84
N ASP A 203 -14.08 6.40 15.05
CA ASP A 203 -14.38 7.47 16.00
C ASP A 203 -13.10 8.17 16.46
N ALA A 204 -12.05 7.39 16.79
CA ALA A 204 -10.74 7.93 17.14
C ALA A 204 -10.12 8.75 15.99
N ARG A 205 -10.22 8.24 14.75
CA ARG A 205 -9.77 8.95 13.55
C ARG A 205 -10.57 10.24 13.34
N ALA A 206 -11.89 10.19 13.43
CA ALA A 206 -12.75 11.36 13.32
C ALA A 206 -12.39 12.42 14.37
N LYS A 207 -12.13 12.00 15.62
CA LYS A 207 -11.71 12.93 16.67
C LYS A 207 -10.38 13.61 16.36
N CYS A 208 -9.41 12.88 15.82
CA CYS A 208 -8.14 13.45 15.41
C CYS A 208 -8.28 14.44 14.23
N TYR A 209 -9.22 14.19 13.32
CA TYR A 209 -9.58 15.18 12.30
C TYR A 209 -10.17 16.45 12.90
N GLU A 210 -11.08 16.34 13.88
CA GLU A 210 -11.63 17.51 14.58
C GLU A 210 -10.55 18.33 15.30
N ILE A 211 -9.59 17.66 15.96
CA ILE A 211 -8.44 18.31 16.62
C ILE A 211 -7.59 19.09 15.62
N ASP A 212 -7.46 18.58 14.39
CA ASP A 212 -6.78 19.26 13.29
C ASP A 212 -7.64 20.32 12.58
N GLY A 213 -8.86 20.57 13.06
CA GLY A 213 -9.80 21.54 12.47
C GLY A 213 -10.43 21.08 11.15
N ILE A 214 -10.39 19.78 10.86
CA ILE A 214 -10.94 19.17 9.65
C ILE A 214 -12.29 18.53 9.98
N THR A 215 -13.35 18.99 9.34
CA THR A 215 -14.65 18.32 9.40
C THR A 215 -14.79 17.40 8.20
N LEU A 216 -14.77 16.08 8.44
CA LEU A 216 -15.08 15.11 7.40
C LEU A 216 -16.58 15.21 7.08
N ASN A 217 -16.92 15.79 5.93
CA ASN A 217 -18.28 15.66 5.39
C ASN A 217 -18.49 14.17 5.08
N GLN A 218 -19.43 13.54 5.78
CA GLN A 218 -19.79 12.14 5.62
C GLN A 218 -20.34 11.85 4.22
#